data_AF-A0A8B6C4C0-F1
#
_entry.id   AF-A0A8B6C4C0-F1
#
_cell.length_a   1.000
_cell.length_b   1.000
_cell.length_c   1.000
_cell.angle_alpha   90.00
_cell.angle_beta   90.00
_cell.angle_gamma   90.00
#
_symmetry.space_group_name_H-M   'P 1'
#
loop_
_entity.id
_entity.type
_entity.pdbx_description
1 polymer ?
#
loop_
_entity_poly.entity_id
_entity_poly.type
_entity_poly.pdbx_seq_one_letter_code
_entity_poly.pdbx_strand_id
1 'polypeptide(L)'
;MDNLLEIKTDKASECERIKIVKLMFEMFDHKLFDMTTIMHTAYEQRWFDLMKWVIKEVDNSLLDLNDILSMVCQLERLDIVTLLAGSITNSNVDKGAVIKTVFAHGTFNSIKLLIANNDIPLIDLGAAMNEACRDGKSELVKRLIESDNDEIDLNRLILIACDRNWQDIVKCLVENIDNKLFDMKEAMNNACWRGNLDSVKWLIYDFDYTLFDMKEAMNNACESKKLDTVKWLIDNIDNTFFDMKEAMNNACS
;
A
#
# COMPACT_ATOMS: atom_id res chain seq x y z
N MET A 1 33.80 -21.29 -2.18
CA MET A 1 34.30 -20.19 -1.33
C MET A 1 33.36 -19.03 -1.54
N ASP A 2 32.41 -18.86 -0.64
CA ASP A 2 32.00 -17.56 -0.13
C ASP A 2 31.24 -17.83 1.17
N ASN A 3 31.92 -17.47 2.26
CA ASN A 3 31.52 -17.69 3.63
C ASN A 3 30.30 -16.83 3.96
N LEU A 4 29.12 -17.43 3.94
CA LEU A 4 28.03 -16.99 4.82
C LEU A 4 28.44 -17.36 6.25
N LEU A 5 29.18 -16.46 6.89
CA LEU A 5 29.35 -16.45 8.34
C LEU A 5 27.95 -16.27 8.95
N GLU A 6 27.33 -17.39 9.34
CA GLU A 6 26.33 -17.38 10.41
C GLU A 6 27.00 -16.70 11.61
N ILE A 7 26.68 -15.42 11.84
CA ILE A 7 26.93 -14.79 13.14
C ILE A 7 25.96 -15.47 14.11
N LYS A 8 26.35 -16.63 14.62
CA LYS A 8 25.80 -17.22 15.83
C LYS A 8 26.30 -16.38 16.99
N THR A 9 25.65 -15.25 17.26
CA THR A 9 25.78 -14.60 18.56
C THR A 9 25.29 -15.58 19.62
N ASP A 10 26.18 -16.00 20.52
CA ASP A 10 25.79 -16.78 21.70
C ASP A 10 24.73 -15.99 22.49
N LYS A 11 23.58 -16.60 22.77
CA LYS A 11 22.48 -15.98 23.54
C LYS A 11 22.94 -15.44 24.89
N ALA A 12 23.96 -16.05 25.51
CA ALA A 12 24.55 -15.54 26.74
C ALA A 12 25.24 -14.18 26.53
N SER A 13 26.01 -14.06 25.44
CA SER A 13 26.68 -12.82 25.05
C SER A 13 25.69 -11.70 24.66
N GLU A 14 24.56 -12.06 24.04
CA GLU A 14 23.46 -11.14 23.75
C GLU A 14 22.85 -10.58 25.04
N CYS A 15 22.51 -11.45 26.00
CA CYS A 15 21.96 -11.04 27.29
C CYS A 15 22.87 -10.05 28.04
N GLU A 16 24.19 -10.26 28.00
CA GLU A 16 25.16 -9.34 28.62
C GLU A 16 25.22 -8.00 27.90
N ARG A 17 25.25 -7.98 26.56
CA ARG A 17 25.23 -6.73 25.78
C ARG A 17 23.98 -5.91 26.07
N ILE A 18 22.80 -6.54 26.12
CA ILE A 18 21.54 -5.86 26.43
C ILE A 18 21.60 -5.24 27.84
N LYS A 19 22.15 -5.95 28.83
CA LYS A 19 22.33 -5.40 30.20
C LYS A 19 23.27 -4.20 30.21
N ILE A 20 24.36 -4.25 29.45
CA ILE A 20 25.32 -3.14 29.33
C ILE A 20 24.65 -1.92 28.71
N VAL A 21 23.89 -2.09 27.62
CA VAL A 21 23.17 -0.98 26.98
C VAL A 21 22.20 -0.31 27.96
N LYS A 22 21.40 -1.10 28.69
CA LYS A 22 20.46 -0.58 29.70
C LYS A 22 21.17 0.18 30.81
N LEU A 23 22.24 -0.40 31.36
CA LEU A 23 23.04 0.24 32.40
C LEU A 23 23.63 1.57 31.92
N MET A 24 24.17 1.61 30.70
CA MET A 24 24.71 2.85 30.14
C MET A 24 23.62 3.90 29.96
N PHE A 25 22.44 3.51 29.47
CA PHE A 25 21.32 4.43 29.31
C PHE A 25 20.88 5.05 30.65
N GLU A 26 20.85 4.26 31.72
CA GLU A 26 20.52 4.74 33.08
C GLU A 26 21.58 5.67 33.68
N MET A 27 22.86 5.50 33.33
CA MET A 27 23.98 6.21 33.96
C MET A 27 24.37 7.52 33.26
N PHE A 28 24.04 7.69 31.99
CA PHE A 28 24.56 8.78 31.16
C PHE A 28 23.44 9.65 30.56
N ASP A 29 23.78 10.88 30.16
CA ASP A 29 22.84 11.77 29.45
C ASP A 29 22.37 11.13 28.15
N HIS A 30 21.06 11.06 27.95
CA HIS A 30 20.45 10.39 26.81
C HIS A 30 20.87 11.00 25.46
N LYS A 31 21.28 12.28 25.43
CA LYS A 31 21.79 12.94 24.21
C LYS A 31 23.08 12.34 23.67
N LEU A 32 23.77 11.53 24.46
CA LEU A 32 24.99 10.83 24.04
C LEU A 32 24.70 9.59 23.19
N PHE A 33 23.45 9.11 23.19
CA PHE A 33 23.06 7.92 22.46
C PHE A 33 22.38 8.28 21.15
N ASP A 34 22.88 7.71 20.06
CA ASP A 34 22.17 7.65 18.80
C ASP A 34 21.19 6.47 18.85
N MET A 35 19.95 6.76 19.24
CA MET A 35 18.90 5.75 19.37
C MET A 35 18.54 5.11 18.02
N THR A 36 18.67 5.84 16.91
CA THR A 36 18.48 5.29 15.57
C THR A 36 19.52 4.20 15.31
N THR A 37 20.81 4.49 15.50
CA THR A 37 21.88 3.49 15.34
C THR A 37 21.70 2.28 16.25
N ILE A 38 21.27 2.49 17.50
CA ILE A 38 20.98 1.40 18.45
C ILE A 38 19.85 0.51 17.92
N MET A 39 18.76 1.10 17.42
CA MET A 39 17.63 0.35 16.90
C MET A 39 17.97 -0.44 15.63
N HIS A 40 18.71 0.15 14.69
CA HIS A 40 19.21 -0.54 13.49
C HIS A 40 20.10 -1.72 13.86
N THR A 41 21.06 -1.51 14.77
CA THR A 41 21.94 -2.59 15.24
C THR A 41 21.13 -3.69 15.91
N ALA A 42 20.17 -3.34 16.77
CA ALA A 42 19.32 -4.32 17.44
C ALA A 42 18.49 -5.13 16.45
N TYR A 43 17.99 -4.49 15.38
CA TYR A 43 17.27 -5.17 14.31
C TYR A 43 18.15 -6.13 13.51
N GLU A 44 19.31 -5.67 13.04
CA GLU A 44 20.27 -6.49 12.27
C GLU A 44 20.74 -7.71 13.06
N GLN A 45 20.99 -7.52 14.35
CA GLN A 45 21.44 -8.58 15.27
C GLN A 45 20.29 -9.38 15.89
N ARG A 46 19.03 -9.06 15.54
CA ARG A 46 17.81 -9.72 16.07
C ARG A 46 17.67 -9.65 17.59
N TRP A 47 18.17 -8.60 18.23
CA TRP A 47 18.06 -8.31 19.66
C TRP A 47 16.69 -7.74 20.01
N PHE A 48 15.65 -8.54 19.79
CA PHE A 48 14.26 -8.10 19.90
C PHE A 48 13.87 -7.66 21.32
N ASP A 49 14.49 -8.22 22.35
CA ASP A 49 14.25 -7.81 23.73
C ASP A 49 14.79 -6.41 24.02
N LEU A 50 15.89 -6.01 23.35
CA LEU A 50 16.38 -4.63 23.39
C LEU A 50 15.40 -3.71 22.65
N MET A 51 14.97 -4.07 21.44
CA MET A 51 13.99 -3.27 20.69
C MET A 51 12.71 -3.02 21.50
N LYS A 52 12.15 -4.06 22.12
CA LYS A 52 10.98 -3.93 22.99
C LYS A 52 11.21 -3.01 24.17
N TRP A 53 12.38 -3.13 24.81
CA TRP A 53 12.74 -2.27 25.93
C TRP A 53 12.89 -0.81 25.48
N VAL A 54 13.53 -0.56 24.33
CA VAL A 54 13.66 0.80 23.76
C VAL A 54 12.28 1.40 23.51
N ILE A 55 11.40 0.69 22.79
CA ILE A 55 10.05 1.17 22.46
C ILE A 55 9.21 1.49 23.71
N LYS A 56 9.46 0.80 24.82
CA LYS A 56 8.67 0.92 26.06
C LYS A 56 9.21 1.95 27.04
N GLU A 57 10.52 2.05 27.18
CA GLU A 57 11.17 2.79 28.26
C GLU A 57 11.86 4.07 27.79
N VAL A 58 12.19 4.18 26.49
CA VAL A 58 12.81 5.38 25.92
C VAL A 58 11.73 6.35 25.46
N ASP A 59 11.90 7.63 25.79
CA ASP A 59 11.01 8.69 25.33
C ASP A 59 10.93 8.71 23.80
N ASN A 60 9.71 8.64 23.26
CA ASN A 60 9.42 8.72 21.84
C ASN A 60 10.02 9.96 21.16
N SER A 61 10.28 11.05 21.90
CA SER A 61 10.96 12.24 21.35
C SER A 61 12.40 11.99 20.89
N LEU A 62 13.02 10.90 21.36
CA LEU A 62 14.36 10.45 20.98
C LEU A 62 14.34 9.39 19.88
N LEU A 63 13.16 8.94 19.44
CA LEU A 63 12.99 7.83 18.53
C LEU A 63 12.42 8.30 17.19
N ASP A 64 13.00 7.83 16.09
CA ASP A 64 12.33 7.87 14.79
C ASP A 64 11.35 6.69 14.69
N LEU A 65 10.13 6.90 15.19
CA LEU A 65 9.11 5.84 15.21
C LEU A 65 8.72 5.35 13.81
N ASN A 66 8.82 6.20 12.78
CA ASN A 66 8.52 5.82 11.40
C ASN A 66 9.61 4.90 10.83
N ASP A 67 10.87 5.25 11.07
CA ASP A 67 12.01 4.41 10.69
C ASP A 67 11.95 3.04 11.39
N ILE A 68 11.72 3.03 12.72
CA ILE A 68 11.53 1.79 13.47
C ILE A 68 10.35 0.99 12.92
N LEU A 69 9.24 1.65 12.57
CA LEU A 69 8.07 0.98 11.98
C LEU A 69 8.42 0.33 10.65
N SER A 70 9.17 1.02 9.79
CA SER A 70 9.61 0.49 8.50
C SER A 70 10.42 -0.80 8.63
N MET A 71 11.25 -0.89 9.69
CA MET A 71 12.05 -2.06 10.00
C MET A 71 11.19 -3.20 10.54
N VAL A 72 10.35 -2.93 11.55
CA VAL A 72 9.60 -3.99 12.25
C VAL A 72 8.39 -4.50 11.47
N CYS A 73 7.82 -3.69 10.58
CA CYS A 73 6.71 -4.11 9.72
C CYS A 73 7.08 -5.26 8.77
N GLN A 74 8.37 -5.37 8.42
CA GLN A 74 8.92 -6.46 7.62
C GLN A 74 9.06 -7.76 8.41
N LEU A 75 9.02 -7.69 9.75
CA LEU A 75 9.16 -8.86 10.61
C LEU A 75 7.79 -9.49 10.84
N GLU A 76 7.71 -10.82 10.85
CA GLU A 76 6.55 -11.55 11.39
C GLU A 76 6.50 -11.50 12.93
N ARG A 77 7.00 -10.42 13.53
CA ARG A 77 7.06 -10.16 14.97
C ARG A 77 5.97 -9.19 15.37
N LEU A 78 4.74 -9.70 15.32
CA LEU A 78 3.52 -8.97 15.62
C LEU A 78 3.54 -8.34 17.02
N ASP A 79 4.22 -8.96 17.98
CA ASP A 79 4.40 -8.44 19.33
C ASP A 79 5.15 -7.10 19.39
N ILE A 80 6.16 -6.91 18.53
CA ILE A 80 6.89 -5.63 18.43
C ILE A 80 6.05 -4.59 17.69
N VAL A 81 5.37 -5.01 16.61
CA VAL A 81 4.46 -4.14 15.84
C VAL A 81 3.35 -3.60 16.73
N THR A 82 2.75 -4.42 17.60
CA THR A 82 1.73 -3.98 18.57
C THR A 82 2.27 -2.96 19.57
N LEU A 83 3.45 -3.20 20.13
CA LEU A 83 4.08 -2.25 21.07
C LEU A 83 4.32 -0.90 20.41
N LEU A 84 4.90 -0.92 19.20
CA LEU A 84 5.20 0.29 18.45
C LEU A 84 3.92 1.04 18.03
N ALA A 85 2.87 0.33 17.64
CA ALA A 85 1.58 0.93 17.31
C ALA A 85 1.03 1.77 18.47
N GLY A 86 1.08 1.24 19.69
CA GLY A 86 0.69 1.98 20.89
C GLY A 86 1.53 3.23 21.14
N SER A 87 2.85 3.16 20.92
CA SER A 87 3.74 4.32 21.02
C SER A 87 3.44 5.38 19.94
N ILE A 88 3.20 4.96 18.69
CA ILE A 88 2.85 5.86 17.59
C ILE A 88 1.53 6.58 17.86
N THR A 89 0.50 5.87 18.32
CA THR A 89 -0.79 6.51 18.62
C THR A 89 -0.69 7.63 19.65
N ASN A 90 0.17 7.45 20.66
CA ASN A 90 0.37 8.43 21.73
C ASN A 90 1.37 9.54 21.36
N SER A 91 1.82 9.59 20.11
CA SER A 91 2.80 10.55 19.60
C SER A 91 2.21 11.49 18.55
N ASN A 92 2.97 12.52 18.16
CA ASN A 92 2.61 13.44 17.08
C ASN A 92 3.06 12.95 15.68
N VAL A 93 3.29 11.65 15.52
CA VAL A 93 3.72 11.07 14.23
C VAL A 93 2.63 11.25 13.17
N ASP A 94 3.06 11.60 11.96
CA ASP A 94 2.17 11.70 10.80
C ASP A 94 1.61 10.32 10.41
N LYS A 95 0.31 10.13 10.65
CA LYS A 95 -0.41 8.90 10.29
C LYS A 95 -0.38 8.62 8.78
N GLY A 96 -0.28 9.66 7.94
CA GLY A 96 -0.11 9.48 6.49
C GLY A 96 1.23 8.84 6.13
N ALA A 97 2.31 9.20 6.82
CA ALA A 97 3.62 8.57 6.67
C ALA A 97 3.63 7.13 7.20
N VAL A 98 2.93 6.88 8.31
CA VAL A 98 2.73 5.54 8.88
C VAL A 98 2.06 4.61 7.88
N ILE A 99 0.95 5.05 7.26
CA ILE A 99 0.24 4.28 6.23
C ILE A 99 1.21 3.92 5.11
N LYS A 100 1.88 4.91 4.49
CA LYS A 100 2.83 4.65 3.40
C LYS A 100 3.91 3.63 3.78
N THR A 101 4.47 3.76 4.98
CA THR A 101 5.50 2.86 5.50
C THR A 101 4.99 1.42 5.65
N VAL A 102 3.80 1.27 6.24
CA VAL A 102 3.16 -0.02 6.47
C VAL A 102 2.79 -0.71 5.16
N PHE A 103 2.35 0.02 4.14
CA PHE A 103 2.02 -0.57 2.83
C PHE A 103 3.26 -0.86 1.97
N ALA A 104 4.32 -0.07 2.10
CA ALA A 104 5.59 -0.31 1.43
C ALA A 104 6.35 -1.53 2.00
N HIS A 105 6.34 -1.70 3.33
CA HIS A 105 7.22 -2.65 4.03
C HIS A 105 6.49 -3.73 4.84
N GLY A 106 5.20 -3.56 5.11
CA GLY A 106 4.43 -4.43 5.98
C GLY A 106 4.07 -5.77 5.35
N THR A 107 4.15 -6.82 6.17
CA THR A 107 3.51 -8.11 5.85
C THR A 107 1.99 -7.99 5.96
N PHE A 108 1.25 -8.91 5.35
CA PHE A 108 -0.19 -9.00 5.50
C PHE A 108 -0.62 -9.01 6.98
N ASN A 109 0.05 -9.80 7.82
CA ASN A 109 -0.30 -9.93 9.24
C ASN A 109 -0.02 -8.64 10.01
N SER A 110 1.07 -7.94 9.70
CA SER A 110 1.38 -6.63 10.29
C SER A 110 0.32 -5.60 9.91
N ILE A 111 -0.06 -5.52 8.63
CA ILE A 111 -1.10 -4.59 8.14
C ILE A 111 -2.44 -4.92 8.79
N LYS A 112 -2.85 -6.19 8.78
CA LYS A 112 -4.10 -6.64 9.42
C LYS A 112 -4.13 -6.31 10.90
N LEU A 113 -3.02 -6.52 11.62
CA LEU A 113 -2.93 -6.19 13.04
C LEU A 113 -3.10 -4.68 13.28
N LEU A 114 -2.51 -3.84 12.44
CA LEU A 114 -2.56 -2.39 12.57
C LEU A 114 -3.94 -1.80 12.19
N ILE A 115 -4.71 -2.50 11.37
CA ILE A 115 -6.12 -2.21 11.08
C ILE A 115 -7.04 -2.72 12.21
N ALA A 116 -6.83 -3.96 12.66
CA ALA A 116 -7.72 -4.68 13.56
C ALA A 116 -7.46 -4.45 15.06
N ASN A 117 -6.59 -3.49 15.42
CA ASN A 117 -6.31 -3.21 16.82
C ASN A 117 -7.47 -2.43 17.44
N ASN A 118 -8.41 -3.16 18.06
CA ASN A 118 -9.66 -2.63 18.63
C ASN A 118 -9.46 -1.51 19.65
N ASP A 119 -8.30 -1.45 20.32
CA ASP A 119 -8.03 -0.41 21.29
C ASP A 119 -7.74 0.93 20.60
N ILE A 120 -7.00 0.92 19.48
CA ILE A 120 -6.75 2.10 18.64
C ILE A 120 -6.38 1.66 17.20
N PRO A 121 -7.28 1.75 16.21
CA PRO A 121 -6.92 1.49 14.82
C PRO A 121 -5.90 2.54 14.38
N LEU A 122 -4.66 2.11 14.13
CA LEU A 122 -3.60 2.99 13.68
C LEU A 122 -3.85 3.45 12.24
N ILE A 123 -4.46 2.57 11.46
CA ILE A 123 -4.83 2.77 10.06
C ILE A 123 -6.30 2.38 9.90
N ASP A 124 -7.10 3.25 9.29
CA ASP A 124 -8.48 2.90 8.94
C ASP A 124 -8.51 1.97 7.71
N LEU A 125 -9.52 1.10 7.64
CA LEU A 125 -9.64 0.11 6.58
C LEU A 125 -9.79 0.75 5.18
N GLY A 126 -10.43 1.91 5.08
CA GLY A 126 -10.59 2.63 3.81
C GLY A 126 -9.26 3.12 3.25
N ALA A 127 -8.42 3.76 4.07
CA ALA A 127 -7.07 4.18 3.70
C ALA A 127 -6.19 2.98 3.34
N ALA A 128 -6.30 1.89 4.10
CA ALA A 128 -5.63 0.64 3.81
C ALA A 128 -5.98 0.08 2.43
N MET A 129 -7.27 0.02 2.10
CA MET A 129 -7.74 -0.47 0.81
C MET A 129 -7.33 0.44 -0.35
N ASN A 130 -7.37 1.76 -0.16
CA ASN A 130 -6.92 2.72 -1.16
C ASN A 130 -5.44 2.51 -1.52
N GLU A 131 -4.56 2.40 -0.52
CA GLU A 131 -3.13 2.20 -0.77
C GLU A 131 -2.82 0.79 -1.30
N ALA A 132 -3.50 -0.25 -0.81
CA ALA A 132 -3.39 -1.60 -1.38
C ALA A 132 -3.76 -1.64 -2.87
N CYS A 133 -4.83 -0.95 -3.26
CA CYS A 133 -5.23 -0.82 -4.67
C CYS A 133 -4.24 0.03 -5.47
N ARG A 134 -3.68 1.11 -4.91
CA ARG A 134 -2.66 1.93 -5.60
C ARG A 134 -1.38 1.16 -5.89
N ASP A 135 -0.98 0.28 -4.97
CA ASP A 135 0.29 -0.46 -4.99
C ASP A 135 0.17 -1.86 -5.59
N GLY A 136 -1.02 -2.29 -6.01
CA GLY A 136 -1.23 -3.58 -6.68
C GLY A 136 -1.12 -4.77 -5.73
N LYS A 137 -1.44 -4.60 -4.44
CA LYS A 137 -1.37 -5.66 -3.42
C LYS A 137 -2.60 -6.58 -3.49
N SER A 138 -2.78 -7.30 -4.59
CA SER A 138 -4.02 -8.07 -4.88
C SER A 138 -4.42 -9.04 -3.78
N GLU A 139 -3.47 -9.76 -3.19
CA GLU A 139 -3.76 -10.70 -2.09
C GLU A 139 -4.24 -9.98 -0.82
N LEU A 140 -3.68 -8.80 -0.54
CA LEU A 140 -4.12 -7.98 0.59
C LEU A 140 -5.53 -7.47 0.37
N VAL A 141 -5.84 -6.95 -0.83
CA VAL A 141 -7.20 -6.51 -1.18
C VAL A 141 -8.21 -7.64 -1.02
N LYS A 142 -7.94 -8.82 -1.59
CA LYS A 142 -8.80 -10.01 -1.46
C LYS A 142 -9.11 -10.35 0.00
N ARG A 143 -8.09 -10.36 0.84
CA ARG A 143 -8.26 -10.73 2.26
C ARG A 143 -8.87 -9.63 3.13
N LEU A 144 -8.80 -8.37 2.69
CA LEU A 144 -9.43 -7.23 3.37
C LEU A 144 -10.89 -7.03 2.92
N ILE A 145 -11.27 -7.40 1.71
CA ILE A 145 -12.66 -7.27 1.23
C ILE A 145 -13.61 -8.24 1.96
N GLU A 146 -13.09 -9.39 2.39
CA GLU A 146 -13.84 -10.40 3.15
C GLU A 146 -14.23 -9.95 4.57
N SER A 147 -13.77 -8.78 5.04
CA SER A 147 -13.97 -8.34 6.42
C SER A 147 -15.29 -7.61 6.71
N ASP A 148 -16.30 -7.74 5.84
CA ASP A 148 -17.69 -7.26 6.02
C ASP A 148 -17.76 -5.82 6.59
N ASN A 149 -17.23 -4.85 5.84
CA ASN A 149 -17.25 -3.44 6.22
C ASN A 149 -17.97 -2.61 5.14
N ASP A 150 -19.22 -2.27 5.44
CA ASP A 150 -20.11 -1.45 4.60
C ASP A 150 -19.60 -0.02 4.34
N GLU A 151 -18.57 0.44 5.05
CA GLU A 151 -18.00 1.79 4.90
C GLU A 151 -16.99 1.90 3.74
N ILE A 152 -16.61 0.79 3.08
CA ILE A 152 -15.63 0.82 1.99
C ILE A 152 -16.30 1.29 0.69
N ASP A 153 -15.85 2.42 0.16
CA ASP A 153 -16.21 2.87 -1.19
C ASP A 153 -15.51 2.03 -2.27
N LEU A 154 -16.13 0.88 -2.60
CA LEU A 154 -15.62 -0.04 -3.61
C LEU A 154 -15.54 0.60 -5.02
N ASN A 155 -16.40 1.58 -5.33
CA ASN A 155 -16.36 2.29 -6.61
C ASN A 155 -15.04 3.05 -6.77
N ARG A 156 -14.63 3.79 -5.74
CA ARG A 156 -13.34 4.48 -5.72
C ARG A 156 -12.17 3.53 -5.89
N LEU A 157 -12.22 2.35 -5.26
CA LEU A 157 -11.15 1.36 -5.37
C LEU A 157 -11.05 0.78 -6.79
N ILE A 158 -12.18 0.52 -7.45
CA ILE A 158 -12.20 0.07 -8.85
C ILE A 158 -11.59 1.12 -9.76
N LEU A 159 -11.94 2.39 -9.58
CA LEU A 159 -11.35 3.48 -10.37
C LEU A 159 -9.83 3.51 -10.23
N ILE A 160 -9.31 3.41 -9.01
CA ILE A 160 -7.87 3.34 -8.74
C ILE A 160 -7.25 2.11 -9.41
N ALA A 161 -7.88 0.94 -9.32
CA ALA A 161 -7.36 -0.28 -9.89
C ALA A 161 -7.36 -0.25 -11.43
N CYS A 162 -8.41 0.28 -12.06
CA CYS A 162 -8.51 0.51 -13.50
C CYS A 162 -7.44 1.50 -13.99
N ASP A 163 -7.25 2.59 -13.26
CA ASP A 163 -6.22 3.62 -13.49
C ASP A 163 -4.80 3.03 -13.42
N ARG A 164 -4.57 2.06 -12.54
CA ARG A 164 -3.26 1.39 -12.39
C ARG A 164 -3.08 0.12 -13.21
N ASN A 165 -4.10 -0.32 -13.94
CA ASN A 165 -4.14 -1.58 -14.69
C ASN A 165 -4.02 -2.85 -13.81
N TRP A 166 -4.52 -2.81 -12.58
CA TRP A 166 -4.52 -3.96 -11.67
C TRP A 166 -5.73 -4.87 -11.90
N GLN A 167 -5.71 -5.64 -12.99
CA GLN A 167 -6.84 -6.49 -13.43
C GLN A 167 -7.35 -7.45 -12.34
N ASP A 168 -6.45 -8.08 -11.58
CA ASP A 168 -6.83 -9.01 -10.52
C ASP A 168 -7.59 -8.32 -9.38
N ILE A 169 -7.25 -7.04 -9.11
CA ILE A 169 -7.92 -6.22 -8.11
C ILE A 169 -9.28 -5.77 -8.64
N VAL A 170 -9.35 -5.30 -9.89
CA VAL A 170 -10.62 -4.90 -10.53
C VAL A 170 -11.63 -6.04 -10.47
N LYS A 171 -11.24 -7.24 -10.89
CA LYS A 171 -12.12 -8.43 -10.85
C LYS A 171 -12.57 -8.77 -9.43
N CYS A 172 -11.62 -8.79 -8.49
CA CYS A 172 -11.92 -9.03 -7.08
C CYS A 172 -12.94 -8.02 -6.52
N LEU A 173 -12.79 -6.74 -6.81
CA LEU A 173 -13.67 -5.69 -6.28
C LEU A 173 -15.08 -5.80 -6.89
N VAL A 174 -15.17 -6.05 -8.20
CA VAL A 174 -16.45 -6.12 -8.93
C VAL A 174 -17.29 -7.32 -8.51
N GLU A 175 -16.66 -8.46 -8.20
CA GLU A 175 -17.35 -9.64 -7.67
C GLU A 175 -18.02 -9.40 -6.30
N ASN A 176 -17.55 -8.39 -5.55
CA ASN A 176 -18.01 -8.05 -4.20
C ASN A 176 -18.92 -6.81 -4.16
N ILE A 177 -19.24 -6.22 -5.31
CA ILE A 177 -20.21 -5.13 -5.37
C ILE A 177 -21.61 -5.69 -5.67
N ASP A 178 -22.57 -5.42 -4.79
CA ASP A 178 -23.98 -5.78 -4.99
C ASP A 178 -24.64 -5.04 -6.17
N ASN A 179 -24.07 -3.92 -6.63
CA ASN A 179 -24.57 -3.10 -7.74
C ASN A 179 -23.55 -2.98 -8.88
N LYS A 180 -23.75 -3.69 -10.00
CA LYS A 180 -22.90 -3.67 -11.22
C LYS A 180 -22.66 -2.29 -11.88
N LEU A 181 -23.04 -1.18 -11.25
CA LEU A 181 -22.83 0.19 -11.71
C LEU A 181 -21.92 0.93 -10.72
N PHE A 182 -20.61 0.68 -10.80
CA PHE A 182 -19.61 1.67 -10.38
C PHE A 182 -19.53 2.78 -11.45
N ASP A 183 -18.73 3.84 -11.22
CA ASP A 183 -18.55 4.89 -12.23
C ASP A 183 -17.75 4.36 -13.45
N MET A 184 -18.47 3.64 -14.30
CA MET A 184 -17.98 2.98 -15.49
C MET A 184 -17.45 3.99 -16.52
N LYS A 185 -18.02 5.20 -16.55
CA LYS A 185 -17.57 6.27 -17.47
C LYS A 185 -16.20 6.77 -17.07
N GLU A 186 -16.01 7.10 -15.79
CA GLU A 186 -14.70 7.53 -15.28
C GLU A 186 -13.66 6.40 -15.42
N ALA A 187 -14.04 5.15 -15.14
CA ALA A 187 -13.15 4.00 -15.33
C ALA A 187 -12.68 3.86 -16.79
N MET A 188 -13.59 3.97 -17.77
CA MET A 188 -13.27 3.90 -19.20
C MET A 188 -12.36 5.04 -19.63
N ASN A 189 -12.69 6.26 -19.22
CA ASN A 189 -11.93 7.46 -19.57
C ASN A 189 -10.50 7.38 -19.01
N ASN A 190 -10.33 7.00 -17.75
CA ASN A 190 -9.00 6.83 -17.13
C ASN A 190 -8.20 5.70 -17.79
N ALA A 191 -8.85 4.56 -18.09
CA ALA A 191 -8.20 3.45 -18.77
C ALA A 191 -7.71 3.85 -20.17
N CYS A 192 -8.52 4.58 -20.94
CA CYS A 192 -8.16 5.09 -22.26
C CYS A 192 -7.05 6.14 -22.19
N TRP A 193 -7.17 7.12 -21.29
CA TRP A 193 -6.15 8.14 -21.05
C TRP A 193 -4.80 7.53 -20.71
N ARG A 194 -4.76 6.46 -19.91
CA ARG A 194 -3.48 5.81 -19.54
C ARG A 194 -2.99 4.80 -20.55
N GLY A 195 -3.86 4.32 -21.43
CA GLY A 195 -3.57 3.26 -22.39
C GLY A 195 -3.60 1.87 -21.76
N ASN A 196 -4.38 1.69 -20.68
CA ASN A 196 -4.54 0.43 -19.98
C ASN A 196 -5.48 -0.47 -20.79
N LEU A 197 -4.97 -1.01 -21.89
CA LEU A 197 -5.77 -1.75 -22.88
C LEU A 197 -6.52 -2.94 -22.27
N ASP A 198 -5.95 -3.61 -21.27
CA ASP A 198 -6.64 -4.72 -20.61
C ASP A 198 -7.87 -4.26 -19.83
N SER A 199 -7.80 -3.10 -19.16
CA SER A 199 -8.97 -2.48 -18.50
C SER A 199 -10.02 -2.06 -19.53
N VAL A 200 -9.61 -1.51 -20.67
CA VAL A 200 -10.52 -1.12 -21.76
C VAL A 200 -11.26 -2.35 -22.30
N LYS A 201 -10.53 -3.42 -22.60
CA LYS A 201 -11.11 -4.69 -23.06
C LYS A 201 -12.10 -5.24 -22.04
N TRP A 202 -11.69 -5.30 -20.77
CA TRP A 202 -12.52 -5.80 -19.69
C TRP A 202 -13.82 -5.01 -19.56
N LEU A 203 -13.75 -3.67 -19.53
CA LEU A 203 -14.92 -2.79 -19.46
C LEU A 203 -15.88 -3.02 -20.64
N ILE A 204 -15.36 -3.15 -21.86
CA ILE A 204 -16.21 -3.35 -23.05
C ILE A 204 -16.84 -4.74 -23.08
N TYR A 205 -16.09 -5.79 -22.78
CA TYR A 205 -16.59 -7.16 -22.86
C TYR A 205 -17.58 -7.50 -21.75
N ASP A 206 -17.40 -6.95 -20.55
CA ASP A 206 -18.23 -7.30 -19.40
C ASP A 206 -19.43 -6.36 -19.18
N PHE A 207 -19.41 -5.13 -19.70
CA PHE A 207 -20.44 -4.11 -19.43
C PHE A 207 -21.11 -3.48 -20.65
N ASP A 208 -20.80 -3.90 -21.88
CA ASP A 208 -21.29 -3.32 -23.15
C ASP A 208 -20.79 -1.89 -23.40
N TYR A 209 -20.16 -1.67 -24.57
CA TYR A 209 -19.57 -0.38 -24.90
C TYR A 209 -20.60 0.77 -25.03
N THR A 210 -21.89 0.46 -25.22
CA THR A 210 -22.97 1.45 -25.31
C THR A 210 -23.24 2.18 -24.00
N LEU A 211 -22.70 1.70 -22.88
CA LEU A 211 -22.78 2.38 -21.57
C LEU A 211 -21.77 3.52 -21.42
N PHE A 212 -20.76 3.63 -22.29
CA PHE A 212 -19.70 4.62 -22.20
C PHE A 212 -19.84 5.73 -23.24
N ASP A 213 -19.26 6.90 -22.94
CA ASP A 213 -19.02 7.90 -23.97
C ASP A 213 -17.78 7.50 -24.77
N MET A 214 -17.99 6.74 -25.84
CA MET A 214 -16.91 6.25 -26.68
C MET A 214 -16.17 7.38 -27.42
N LYS A 215 -16.78 8.56 -27.59
CA LYS A 215 -16.10 9.73 -28.17
C LYS A 215 -15.05 10.23 -27.19
N GLU A 216 -15.45 10.44 -25.93
CA GLU A 216 -14.53 10.89 -24.88
C GLU A 216 -13.42 9.86 -24.62
N ALA A 217 -13.76 8.56 -24.60
CA ALA A 217 -12.78 7.48 -24.46
C ALA A 217 -11.72 7.50 -25.59
N MET A 218 -12.15 7.62 -26.85
CA MET A 218 -11.24 7.73 -28.00
C MET A 218 -10.40 9.02 -27.92
N ASN A 219 -11.03 10.16 -27.60
CA ASN A 219 -10.35 11.45 -27.48
C ASN A 219 -9.25 11.40 -26.42
N ASN A 220 -9.53 10.80 -25.25
CA ASN A 220 -8.56 10.61 -24.16
C ASN A 220 -7.38 9.72 -24.59
N ALA A 221 -7.64 8.62 -25.29
CA ALA A 221 -6.58 7.74 -25.81
C ALA A 221 -5.70 8.44 -26.85
N CYS A 222 -6.30 9.25 -27.73
CA CYS A 222 -5.61 10.04 -28.74
C CYS A 222 -4.74 11.15 -28.11
N GLU A 223 -5.30 11.99 -27.24
CA GLU A 223 -4.58 13.07 -26.55
C GLU A 223 -3.38 12.54 -25.77
N SER A 224 -3.55 11.37 -25.15
CA SER A 224 -2.49 10.70 -24.39
C SER A 224 -1.58 9.79 -25.21
N LYS A 225 -1.70 9.77 -26.54
CA LYS A 225 -0.80 9.08 -27.47
C LYS A 225 -0.76 7.56 -27.25
N LYS A 226 -1.91 6.98 -26.88
CA LYS A 226 -2.06 5.55 -26.53
C LYS A 226 -2.38 4.71 -27.76
N LEU A 227 -1.35 4.50 -28.59
CA LEU A 227 -1.48 3.86 -29.91
C LEU A 227 -2.19 2.50 -29.88
N ASP A 228 -1.79 1.60 -28.97
CA ASP A 228 -2.37 0.25 -28.90
C ASP A 228 -3.85 0.28 -28.51
N THR A 229 -4.23 1.22 -27.64
CA THR A 229 -5.64 1.43 -27.25
C THR A 229 -6.45 2.00 -28.41
N VAL A 230 -5.96 3.06 -29.07
CA VAL A 230 -6.63 3.65 -30.24
C VAL A 230 -6.83 2.62 -31.34
N LYS A 231 -5.79 1.85 -31.66
CA LYS A 231 -5.86 0.80 -32.67
C LYS A 231 -6.92 -0.24 -32.31
N TRP A 232 -6.89 -0.73 -31.08
CA TRP A 232 -7.86 -1.73 -30.64
C TRP A 232 -9.29 -1.19 -30.66
N LEU A 233 -9.52 0.06 -30.26
CA LEU A 233 -10.84 0.72 -30.33
C LEU A 233 -11.37 0.79 -31.77
N ILE A 234 -10.54 1.19 -32.73
CA ILE A 234 -10.91 1.25 -34.17
C ILE A 234 -11.23 -0.14 -34.72
N ASP A 235 -10.46 -1.15 -34.31
CA ASP A 235 -10.60 -2.52 -34.82
C ASP A 235 -11.83 -3.25 -34.25
N ASN A 236 -12.35 -2.82 -33.09
CA ASN A 236 -13.35 -3.59 -32.32
C ASN A 236 -14.68 -2.86 -32.05
N ILE A 237 -14.73 -1.54 -32.26
CA ILE A 237 -15.94 -0.73 -32.01
C ILE A 237 -16.37 -0.07 -33.30
N ASP A 238 -17.70 0.04 -33.50
CA ASP A 238 -18.25 0.75 -34.64
C ASP A 238 -17.81 2.22 -34.61
N ASN A 239 -17.10 2.64 -35.65
CA ASN A 239 -16.53 3.99 -35.75
C ASN A 239 -17.57 5.12 -35.71
N THR A 240 -18.87 4.82 -35.90
CA THR A 240 -19.96 5.79 -35.73
C THR A 240 -20.13 6.27 -34.28
N PHE A 241 -19.58 5.54 -33.32
CA PHE A 241 -19.55 5.95 -31.91
C PHE A 241 -18.42 6.95 -31.60
N PHE A 242 -17.53 7.23 -32.54
CA PHE A 242 -16.41 8.16 -32.38
C PHE A 242 -16.64 9.49 -33.11
N ASP A 243 -16.04 10.57 -32.63
CA ASP A 243 -15.76 11.74 -33.45
C ASP A 243 -14.35 11.63 -34.00
N MET A 244 -14.20 11.00 -35.17
CA MET A 244 -12.88 10.77 -35.77
C MET A 244 -12.13 12.07 -36.10
N LYS A 245 -12.85 13.17 -36.37
CA LYS A 245 -12.21 14.46 -36.67
C LYS A 245 -11.59 15.03 -35.41
N GLU A 246 -12.34 15.04 -34.31
CA GLU A 246 -11.83 15.49 -33.01
C GLU A 246 -10.71 14.60 -32.51
N ALA A 247 -10.87 13.27 -32.59
CA ALA A 247 -9.85 12.31 -32.21
C ALA A 247 -8.53 12.52 -32.96
N MET A 248 -8.58 12.78 -34.28
CA MET A 248 -7.39 13.11 -35.07
C MET A 248 -6.74 14.43 -34.66
N ASN A 249 -7.54 15.45 -34.33
CA ASN A 249 -7.01 16.74 -33.85
C ASN A 249 -6.29 16.56 -32.50
N ASN A 250 -6.89 15.82 -31.56
CA ASN A 250 -6.31 15.55 -30.24
C ASN A 250 -5.04 14.69 -30.33
N ALA A 251 -4.95 13.78 -31.31
CA ALA A 251 -3.72 13.02 -31.55
C ALA A 251 -2.56 13.90 -32.04
N CYS A 252 -2.85 15.09 -32.59
CA CYS A 252 -1.86 16.02 -33.11
C CYS A 252 -1.42 17.11 -32.10
N SER A 253 -2.12 17.25 -30.97
CA SER A 253 -1.75 18.16 -29.87
C SER A 253 -0.64 17.62 -28.95
#